data_AF-A0A940MUS2-F1
#
_entry.id   AF-A0A940MUS2-F1
#
_cell.length_a   1.000
_cell.length_b   1.000
_cell.length_c   1.000
_cell.angle_alpha   90.00
_cell.angle_beta   90.00
_cell.angle_gamma   90.00
#
_symmetry.space_group_name_H-M   'P 1'
#
loop_
_entity.id
_entity.type
_entity.pdbx_description
1 polymer ?
#
loop_
_entity_poly.entity_id
_entity_poly.type
_entity_poly.pdbx_seq_one_letter_code
_entity_poly.pdbx_strand_id
1 'polypeptide(L)'
;ELERGDVASSIYCYMREANASEMDARQHIRSIIMDTWKRLDRAIFECPFDPTFVSMAVNLARTSLFIYQYGDGLGVEDSKS
;
A
#
# COMPACT_ATOMS: atom_id res chain seq x y z
N GLU A 1 0.48 -11.89 7.34
CA GLU A 1 -0.45 -10.95 8.01
C GLU A 1 -1.64 -11.61 8.71
N LEU A 2 -2.74 -11.95 8.03
CA LEU A 2 -3.97 -12.40 8.71
C LEU A 2 -3.82 -13.75 9.43
N GLU A 3 -3.20 -14.75 8.78
CA GLU A 3 -2.90 -16.05 9.38
C GLU A 3 -1.86 -15.98 10.52
N ARG A 4 -0.99 -14.96 10.49
CA ARG A 4 0.02 -14.71 11.52
C ARG A 4 -0.54 -13.95 12.73
N GLY A 5 -1.80 -13.50 12.67
CA GLY A 5 -2.44 -12.74 13.74
C GLY A 5 -2.11 -11.25 13.75
N ASP A 6 -1.56 -10.70 12.66
CA ASP A 6 -1.43 -9.25 12.50
C ASP A 6 -2.81 -8.66 12.13
N VAL A 7 -3.63 -8.48 13.16
CA VAL A 7 -5.05 -8.04 13.08
C VAL A 7 -5.17 -6.57 12.66
N ALA A 8 -4.09 -5.79 12.64
CA ALA A 8 -4.08 -4.36 12.33
C ALA A 8 -3.90 -4.02 10.84
N SER A 9 -4.42 -4.84 9.91
CA SER A 9 -4.41 -4.47 8.48
C SER A 9 -5.51 -3.46 8.15
N SER A 10 -5.22 -2.49 7.28
CA SER A 10 -6.21 -1.51 6.81
C SER A 10 -7.44 -2.14 6.16
N ILE A 11 -7.25 -3.30 5.51
CA ILE A 11 -8.33 -4.12 4.95
C ILE A 11 -9.27 -4.59 6.07
N TYR A 12 -8.71 -5.18 7.14
CA TYR A 12 -9.49 -5.67 8.26
C TYR A 12 -10.21 -4.55 9.01
N CYS A 13 -9.56 -3.41 9.23
CA CYS A 13 -10.19 -2.23 9.83
C CYS A 13 -11.40 -1.79 9.00
N TYR A 14 -11.24 -1.64 7.68
CA TYR A 14 -12.34 -1.23 6.81
C TYR A 14 -13.48 -2.27 6.78
N MET A 15 -13.17 -3.57 6.75
CA MET A 15 -14.18 -4.62 6.84
C MET A 15 -15.04 -4.46 8.10
N ARG A 16 -14.42 -4.16 9.25
CA ARG A 16 -15.13 -3.97 10.52
C ARG A 16 -15.91 -2.67 10.59
N GLU A 17 -15.33 -1.57 10.13
CA GLU A 17 -15.95 -0.24 10.20
C GLU A 17 -17.13 -0.10 9.25
N ALA A 18 -17.00 -0.63 8.03
CA ALA A 18 -18.02 -0.53 6.98
C ALA A 18 -18.90 -1.79 6.85
N ASN A 19 -18.68 -2.81 7.68
CA ASN A 19 -19.29 -4.14 7.55
C ASN A 19 -19.19 -4.70 6.11
N ALA A 20 -18.01 -4.50 5.50
CA ALA A 20 -17.75 -4.80 4.09
C ALA A 20 -17.14 -6.20 3.91
N SER A 21 -17.31 -6.78 2.72
CA SER A 21 -16.58 -8.00 2.34
C SER A 21 -15.08 -7.71 2.21
N GLU A 22 -14.25 -8.76 2.30
CA GLU A 22 -12.81 -8.63 2.10
C GLU A 22 -12.46 -8.13 0.68
N MET A 23 -13.26 -8.53 -0.31
CA MET A 23 -13.11 -8.08 -1.70
C MET A 23 -13.37 -6.58 -1.82
N ASP A 24 -14.48 -6.10 -1.25
CA ASP A 24 -14.85 -4.68 -1.26
C ASP A 24 -13.82 -3.85 -0.50
N ALA A 25 -13.35 -4.36 0.64
CA ALA A 25 -12.30 -3.72 1.43
C ALA A 25 -10.99 -3.59 0.65
N ARG A 26 -10.54 -4.66 -0.02
CA ARG A 26 -9.35 -4.61 -0.89
C ARG A 26 -9.52 -3.61 -2.03
N GLN A 27 -10.69 -3.57 -2.66
CA GLN A 27 -10.97 -2.63 -3.74
C GLN A 27 -10.98 -1.18 -3.23
N HIS A 28 -11.55 -0.93 -2.06
CA HIS A 28 -11.55 0.38 -1.41
C HIS A 28 -10.13 0.86 -1.10
N ILE A 29 -9.31 0.02 -0.44
CA ILE A 29 -7.92 0.35 -0.14
C ILE A 29 -7.10 0.59 -1.42
N ARG A 30 -7.31 -0.20 -2.48
CA ARG A 30 -6.68 0.04 -3.79
C ARG A 30 -7.08 1.40 -4.38
N SER A 31 -8.34 1.81 -4.26
CA SER A 31 -8.79 3.13 -4.69
C SER A 31 -8.07 4.24 -3.93
N ILE A 32 -7.96 4.13 -2.60
CA ILE A 32 -7.24 5.09 -1.76
C ILE A 32 -5.77 5.21 -2.21
N ILE A 33 -5.11 4.08 -2.49
CA ILE A 33 -3.73 4.07 -2.98
C ILE A 33 -3.65 4.84 -4.31
N MET A 34 -4.51 4.53 -5.27
CA MET A 34 -4.53 5.20 -6.58
C MET A 34 -4.81 6.69 -6.49
N ASP A 35 -5.73 7.11 -5.63
CA ASP A 35 -6.03 8.53 -5.44
C ASP A 35 -4.90 9.26 -4.71
N THR A 36 -4.19 8.57 -3.80
CA THR A 36 -2.98 9.10 -3.16
C THR A 36 -1.85 9.27 -4.18
N TRP A 37 -1.68 8.35 -5.13
CA TRP A 37 -0.73 8.51 -6.24
C TRP A 37 -1.02 9.75 -7.09
N LYS A 38 -2.27 9.98 -7.48
CA LYS A 38 -2.66 11.19 -8.23
C LYS A 38 -2.34 12.49 -7.46
N ARG A 39 -2.43 12.45 -6.13
CA ARG A 39 -2.07 13.58 -5.27
C ARG A 39 -0.55 13.76 -5.19
N LEU A 40 0.19 12.66 -5.08
CA LEU A 40 1.65 12.66 -5.07
C LEU A 40 2.21 13.24 -6.38
N ASP A 41 1.65 12.86 -7.53
CA ASP A 41 2.07 13.38 -8.84
C ASP A 41 2.00 14.90 -8.90
N ARG A 42 0.96 15.51 -8.35
CA ARG A 42 0.86 16.98 -8.24
C ARG A 42 1.83 17.53 -7.22
N ALA A 43 1.92 16.90 -6.05
CA ALA A 43 2.77 17.35 -4.96
C ALA A 43 4.25 17.39 -5.34
N ILE A 44 4.73 16.49 -6.20
CA ILE A 44 6.13 16.47 -6.67
C ILE A 44 6.53 17.81 -7.31
N PHE A 45 5.63 18.48 -8.03
CA PHE A 45 5.91 19.76 -8.69
C PHE A 45 5.81 20.96 -7.75
N GLU A 46 5.05 20.83 -6.67
CA GLU A 46 4.82 21.91 -5.68
C GLU A 46 5.69 21.73 -4.42
N CYS A 47 6.49 20.66 -4.37
CA CYS A 47 7.24 20.26 -3.19
C CYS A 47 8.41 21.22 -2.92
N PRO A 48 8.53 21.79 -1.70
CA PRO A 48 9.65 22.67 -1.36
C PRO A 48 10.94 21.91 -0.99
N PHE A 49 10.92 20.57 -1.01
CA PHE A 49 12.07 19.73 -0.66
C PHE A 49 13.02 19.52 -1.83
N ASP A 50 14.26 19.13 -1.52
CA ASP A 50 15.28 18.80 -2.53
C ASP A 50 14.80 17.69 -3.49
N PRO A 51 15.07 17.81 -4.81
CA PRO A 51 14.65 16.81 -5.80
C PRO A 51 15.11 15.38 -5.49
N THR A 52 16.27 15.21 -4.86
CA THR A 52 16.77 13.88 -4.45
C THR A 52 15.89 13.31 -3.34
N PHE A 53 15.51 14.12 -2.36
CA PHE A 53 14.58 13.69 -1.31
C PHE A 53 13.22 13.29 -1.88
N VAL A 54 12.68 14.10 -2.78
CA VAL A 54 11.41 13.79 -3.46
C VAL A 54 11.52 12.49 -4.26
N SER A 55 12.61 12.29 -5.00
CA SER A 55 12.86 11.06 -5.74
C SER A 55 12.94 9.83 -4.83
N MET A 56 13.63 9.93 -3.68
CA MET A 56 13.68 8.84 -2.70
C MET A 56 12.29 8.48 -2.16
N ALA A 57 11.46 9.47 -1.81
CA ALA A 57 10.10 9.24 -1.31
C ALA A 57 9.21 8.54 -2.37
N VAL A 58 9.28 9.01 -3.62
CA VAL A 58 8.55 8.39 -4.74
C VAL A 58 9.02 6.97 -5.00
N ASN A 59 10.33 6.73 -4.97
CA ASN A 59 10.89 5.38 -5.18
C ASN A 59 10.50 4.43 -4.05
N LEU A 60 10.48 4.89 -2.79
CA LEU A 60 9.99 4.07 -1.69
C LEU A 60 8.55 3.62 -1.92
N ALA A 61 7.66 4.55 -2.31
CA ALA A 61 6.27 4.22 -2.61
C ALA A 61 6.14 3.24 -3.80
N ARG A 62 6.97 3.40 -4.85
CA ARG A 62 7.04 2.45 -5.98
C ARG A 62 7.52 1.06 -5.55
N THR A 63 8.53 0.99 -4.71
CA THR A 63 9.05 -0.27 -4.17
C THR A 63 7.99 -0.99 -3.34
N SER A 64 7.26 -0.27 -2.48
CA SER A 64 6.13 -0.86 -1.73
C SER A 64 5.05 -1.40 -2.66
N LEU A 65 4.65 -0.66 -3.70
CA LEU A 65 3.71 -1.17 -4.70
C LEU A 65 4.24 -2.42 -5.40
N PHE A 66 5.48 -2.39 -5.87
CA PHE A 66 6.09 -3.51 -6.59
C PHE A 66 6.09 -4.78 -5.75
N ILE A 67 6.44 -4.66 -4.46
CA ILE A 67 6.46 -5.78 -3.52
C ILE A 67 5.04 -6.31 -3.25
N TYR A 68 4.05 -5.43 -3.08
CA TYR A 68 2.75 -5.81 -2.52
C TYR A 68 1.58 -5.86 -3.51
N GLN A 69 1.75 -5.46 -4.77
CA GLN A 69 0.64 -5.34 -5.73
C GLN A 69 -0.10 -6.66 -6.00
N TYR A 70 0.58 -7.80 -5.84
CA TYR A 70 0.04 -9.14 -6.08
C TYR A 70 -0.18 -9.96 -4.81
N GLY A 71 0.01 -9.38 -3.62
CA GLY A 71 -0.06 -10.10 -2.35
C GLY A 71 1.13 -9.77 -1.46
N ASP A 72 1.41 -10.61 -0.48
CA ASP A 72 2.55 -10.43 0.41
C ASP A 72 3.85 -10.88 -0.27
N GLY A 73 4.59 -9.95 -0.87
CA GLY A 73 5.84 -10.24 -1.57
C GLY A 73 7.07 -10.43 -0.68
N LEU A 74 6.96 -10.23 0.64
CA LEU A 74 8.09 -10.39 1.59
C LEU A 74 7.87 -11.53 2.58
N GLY A 75 6.62 -11.82 2.94
CA GLY A 75 6.28 -12.85 3.90
C GLY A 75 6.20 -14.27 3.34
N VAL A 76 6.38 -14.45 2.02
CA VAL A 76 6.52 -15.79 1.42
C VAL A 76 7.89 -16.32 1.80
N GLU A 77 7.93 -17.22 2.80
CA GLU A 77 9.12 -18.04 3.01
C GLU A 77 9.39 -18.83 1.74
N ASP A 78 10.60 -18.70 1.21
CA ASP A 78 11.07 -19.56 0.13
C ASP A 78 10.99 -20.99 0.67
N SER A 79 10.00 -21.76 0.19
CA SER A 79 9.81 -23.14 0.60
C SER A 79 11.11 -23.87 0.29
N LYS A 80 11.88 -24.18 1.33
CA LYS A 80 13.17 -24.88 1.21
C LYS A 80 12.97 -26.08 0.28
N SER A 81 13.73 -26.09 -0.82
CA SER A 81 13.97 -27.29 -1.62
C SER A 81 14.61 -28.38 -0.78
#